data_AF-A0A3D0D3K7-F1
#
_entry.id   AF-A0A3D0D3K7-F1
#
_cell.length_a   1.000
_cell.length_b   1.000
_cell.length_c   1.000
_cell.angle_alpha   90.00
_cell.angle_beta   90.00
_cell.angle_gamma   90.00
#
_symmetry.space_group_name_H-M   'P 1'
#
loop_
_entity.id
_entity.type
_entity.pdbx_description
1 polymer ?
#
loop_
_entity_poly.entity_id
_entity_poly.type
_entity_poly.pdbx_seq_one_letter_code
_entity_poly.pdbx_strand_id
1 'polypeptide(L)'
;MNRSRLTRIALWLALAATADANRRHFHLNTAWLPHGVGNSIALILPELTGRFLDPPCASPTPDTVTALQATLRAMIVDNPNYSFYLAPAVLGYVVSHPRFNIYKGEWAKIRFFGFGLDAIPHGTTAAALSLLIFDTLSELERRLPQTSALVRLVHWTGAHREAFAAFVLAVVSAIWEGGEYLMQQSELRARNYDYGEINMEWSLHDTFFDVLANFAGWAVASCVRRPERRSWPRS
;
A
#
# COMPACT_ATOMS: atom_id res chain seq x y z
N MET A 1 -20.39 10.37 11.29
CA MET A 1 -19.60 9.88 10.13
C MET A 1 -18.30 9.26 10.65
N ASN A 2 -17.94 8.03 10.24
CA ASN A 2 -16.75 7.34 10.74
C ASN A 2 -15.48 8.15 10.39
N ARG A 3 -14.57 8.35 11.36
CA ARG A 3 -13.30 9.08 11.19
C ARG A 3 -12.47 8.54 10.02
N SER A 4 -12.41 7.21 9.86
CA SER A 4 -11.72 6.56 8.75
C SER A 4 -12.26 7.04 7.39
N ARG A 5 -13.58 7.11 7.22
CA ARG A 5 -14.22 7.58 5.98
C ARG A 5 -13.90 9.04 5.69
N LEU A 6 -13.92 9.90 6.71
CA LEU A 6 -13.52 11.31 6.58
C LEU A 6 -12.07 11.44 6.10
N THR A 7 -11.15 10.69 6.70
CA THR A 7 -9.75 10.67 6.28
C THR A 7 -9.60 10.18 4.85
N ARG A 8 -10.30 9.11 4.44
CA ARG A 8 -10.25 8.63 3.05
C ARG A 8 -10.77 9.65 2.05
N ILE A 9 -11.85 10.37 2.38
CA ILE A 9 -12.37 11.44 1.52
C ILE A 9 -11.35 12.58 1.41
N ALA A 10 -10.74 13.00 2.53
CA ALA A 10 -9.71 14.04 2.51
C ALA A 10 -8.48 13.63 1.68
N LEU A 11 -8.02 12.39 1.84
CA LEU A 11 -6.95 11.79 1.03
C LEU A 11 -7.31 11.76 -0.46
N TRP A 12 -8.55 11.37 -0.79
CA TRP A 12 -9.02 11.35 -2.17
C TRP A 12 -9.09 12.74 -2.80
N LEU A 13 -9.55 13.74 -2.04
CA LEU A 13 -9.56 15.14 -2.51
C LEU A 13 -8.14 15.66 -2.75
N ALA A 14 -7.18 15.33 -1.89
CA ALA A 14 -5.78 15.70 -2.07
C ALA A 14 -5.16 15.01 -3.31
N LEU A 15 -5.45 13.72 -3.51
CA LEU A 15 -5.08 12.95 -4.70
C LEU A 15 -5.62 13.61 -5.97
N ALA A 16 -6.92 13.94 -6.01
CA ALA A 16 -7.58 14.55 -7.16
C ALA A 16 -7.03 15.94 -7.46
N ALA A 17 -6.82 16.78 -6.44
CA ALA A 17 -6.23 18.10 -6.60
C ALA A 17 -4.79 18.02 -7.15
N THR A 18 -4.00 17.06 -6.65
CA THR A 18 -2.63 16.83 -7.13
C THR A 18 -2.62 16.33 -8.58
N ALA A 19 -3.50 15.38 -8.92
CA ALA A 19 -3.63 14.89 -10.29
C ALA A 19 -4.03 15.99 -11.28
N ASP A 20 -4.99 16.85 -10.92
CA ASP A 20 -5.37 17.95 -11.80
C ASP A 20 -4.27 19.03 -11.91
N ALA A 21 -3.55 19.32 -10.83
CA ALA A 21 -2.38 20.22 -10.88
C ALA A 21 -1.29 19.67 -11.80
N ASN A 22 -0.96 18.39 -11.67
CA ASN A 22 0.01 17.72 -12.53
C ASN A 22 -0.43 17.68 -13.99
N ARG A 23 -1.71 17.37 -14.26
CA ARG A 23 -2.28 17.43 -15.62
C ARG A 23 -2.15 18.83 -16.23
N ARG A 24 -2.43 19.88 -15.45
CA ARG A 24 -2.32 21.27 -15.92
C ARG A 24 -0.87 21.71 -16.16
N HIS A 25 0.07 21.20 -15.37
CA HIS A 25 1.49 21.61 -15.46
C HIS A 25 2.26 20.84 -16.55
N PHE A 26 2.12 19.52 -16.60
CA PHE A 26 2.87 18.66 -17.53
C PHE A 26 2.09 18.32 -18.81
N HIS A 27 0.82 18.71 -18.90
CA HIS A 27 -0.06 18.44 -20.05
C HIS A 27 -0.18 16.94 -20.40
N LEU A 28 0.04 16.05 -19.43
CA LEU A 28 -0.03 14.60 -19.59
C LEU A 28 -1.38 14.09 -19.07
N ASN A 29 -2.15 13.44 -19.96
CA ASN A 29 -3.50 12.96 -19.63
C ASN A 29 -3.51 11.65 -18.82
N THR A 30 -2.46 10.82 -18.94
CA THR A 30 -2.47 9.42 -18.47
C THR A 30 -1.28 9.02 -17.59
N ALA A 31 -0.27 9.89 -17.46
CA ALA A 31 0.94 9.75 -16.63
C ALA A 31 0.70 9.42 -15.15
N TRP A 32 -0.55 9.42 -14.72
CA TRP A 32 -0.96 9.32 -13.33
C TRP A 32 -2.07 8.33 -13.11
N LEU A 33 -2.49 7.64 -14.18
CA LEU A 33 -3.57 6.66 -14.08
C LEU A 33 -3.24 5.55 -13.07
N PRO A 34 -2.02 4.97 -13.04
CA PRO A 34 -1.72 3.91 -12.07
C PRO A 34 -1.85 4.38 -10.62
N HIS A 35 -1.25 5.51 -10.26
CA HIS A 35 -1.34 6.06 -8.90
C HIS A 35 -2.76 6.58 -8.58
N GLY A 36 -3.39 7.30 -9.52
CA GLY A 36 -4.72 7.86 -9.35
C GLY A 36 -5.80 6.79 -9.23
N VAL A 37 -5.81 5.80 -10.13
CA VAL A 37 -6.77 4.69 -10.14
C VAL A 37 -6.49 3.75 -8.97
N GLY A 38 -5.24 3.33 -8.77
CA GLY A 38 -4.86 2.42 -7.69
C GLY A 38 -5.22 2.99 -6.31
N ASN A 39 -4.81 4.24 -6.03
CA ASN A 39 -5.17 4.90 -4.78
C ASN A 39 -6.67 5.15 -4.66
N SER A 40 -7.36 5.53 -5.74
CA SER A 40 -8.82 5.72 -5.70
C SER A 40 -9.54 4.43 -5.36
N ILE A 41 -9.17 3.32 -6.00
CA ILE A 41 -9.74 1.99 -5.72
C ILE A 41 -9.49 1.61 -4.26
N ALA A 42 -8.27 1.76 -3.76
CA ALA A 42 -7.95 1.46 -2.37
C ALA A 42 -8.79 2.32 -1.40
N LEU A 43 -8.95 3.61 -1.67
CA LEU A 43 -9.71 4.54 -0.82
C LEU A 43 -11.23 4.24 -0.78
N ILE A 44 -11.80 3.69 -1.86
CA ILE A 44 -13.22 3.29 -1.92
C ILE A 44 -13.45 1.80 -1.62
N LEU A 45 -12.38 1.02 -1.46
CA LEU A 45 -12.46 -0.42 -1.28
C LEU A 45 -13.42 -0.81 -0.14
N PRO A 46 -13.46 -0.12 1.02
CA PRO A 46 -14.38 -0.48 2.09
C PRO A 46 -15.86 -0.33 1.72
N GLU A 47 -16.22 0.69 0.95
CA GLU A 47 -17.57 0.84 0.41
C GLU A 47 -17.90 -0.23 -0.64
N LEU A 48 -16.94 -0.57 -1.52
CA LEU A 48 -17.13 -1.61 -2.52
C LEU A 48 -17.28 -2.98 -1.84
N THR A 49 -16.31 -3.37 -1.02
CA THR A 49 -16.29 -4.63 -0.28
C THR A 49 -17.51 -4.75 0.63
N GLY A 50 -17.92 -3.68 1.32
CA GLY A 50 -19.09 -3.70 2.20
C GLY A 50 -20.43 -3.92 1.47
N ARG A 51 -20.50 -3.65 0.16
CA ARG A 51 -21.68 -3.96 -0.67
C ARG A 51 -21.74 -5.41 -1.14
N PHE A 52 -20.58 -6.04 -1.32
CA PHE A 52 -20.49 -7.41 -1.83
C PHE A 52 -20.33 -8.46 -0.74
N LEU A 53 -19.93 -8.06 0.46
CA LEU A 53 -19.86 -8.95 1.62
C LEU A 53 -21.16 -8.88 2.41
N ASP A 54 -21.82 -10.02 2.53
CA ASP A 54 -22.94 -10.20 3.45
C ASP A 54 -22.52 -9.83 4.87
N PRO A 55 -23.44 -9.32 5.70
CA PRO A 55 -23.20 -9.26 7.13
C PRO A 55 -22.84 -10.67 7.61
N PRO A 56 -21.87 -10.82 8.51
CA PRO A 56 -21.47 -12.14 9.00
C PRO A 56 -22.71 -12.81 9.61
N CYS A 57 -23.26 -13.79 8.88
CA CYS A 57 -24.33 -14.61 9.40
C CYS A 57 -23.68 -15.53 10.45
N ALA A 58 -24.28 -15.60 11.64
CA ALA A 58 -23.82 -16.51 12.68
C ALA A 58 -24.15 -17.94 12.25
N SER A 59 -23.37 -18.50 11.32
CA SER A 59 -23.45 -19.92 11.03
C SER A 59 -22.90 -20.67 12.24
N PRO A 60 -23.63 -21.64 12.80
CA PRO A 60 -23.16 -22.44 13.93
C PRO A 60 -21.94 -23.29 13.57
N THR A 61 -21.64 -23.47 12.28
CA THR A 61 -20.40 -24.05 11.77
C THR A 61 -19.72 -23.04 10.84
N PRO A 62 -18.69 -22.33 11.30
CA PRO A 62 -17.92 -21.47 10.40
C PRO A 62 -17.21 -22.36 9.38
N ASP A 63 -17.45 -22.10 8.10
CA ASP A 63 -16.69 -22.70 7.01
C ASP A 63 -15.55 -21.78 6.57
N THR A 64 -14.71 -22.27 5.65
CA THR A 64 -13.54 -21.51 5.16
C THR A 64 -13.95 -20.21 4.47
N VAL A 65 -15.05 -20.22 3.72
CA VAL A 65 -15.52 -19.06 2.95
C VAL A 65 -16.00 -17.96 3.91
N THR A 66 -16.80 -18.32 4.90
CA THR A 66 -17.30 -17.43 5.94
C THR A 66 -16.14 -16.81 6.73
N ALA A 67 -15.11 -17.59 7.05
CA ALA A 67 -13.91 -17.09 7.72
C ALA A 67 -13.14 -16.07 6.86
N LEU A 68 -12.97 -16.33 5.56
CA LEU A 68 -12.33 -15.41 4.62
C LEU A 68 -13.13 -14.11 4.47
N GLN A 69 -14.45 -14.21 4.25
CA GLN A 69 -15.33 -13.04 4.16
C GLN A 69 -15.30 -12.22 5.45
N ALA A 70 -15.35 -12.87 6.61
CA ALA A 70 -15.30 -12.19 7.90
C ALA A 70 -13.94 -11.52 8.15
N THR A 71 -12.84 -12.11 7.67
CA THR A 71 -11.50 -11.50 7.72
C THR A 71 -11.43 -10.27 6.83
N LEU A 72 -11.88 -10.37 5.57
CA LEU A 72 -11.93 -9.24 4.64
C LEU A 72 -12.78 -8.09 5.21
N ARG A 73 -13.96 -8.42 5.75
CA ARG A 73 -14.83 -7.44 6.38
C ARG A 73 -14.14 -6.76 7.57
N ALA A 74 -13.52 -7.53 8.45
CA ALA A 74 -12.81 -7.02 9.62
C ALA A 74 -11.63 -6.11 9.24
N MET A 75 -10.86 -6.48 8.23
CA MET A 75 -9.65 -5.75 7.84
C MET A 75 -9.91 -4.54 6.94
N ILE A 76 -10.98 -4.57 6.14
CA ILE A 76 -11.26 -3.56 5.12
C ILE A 76 -12.46 -2.68 5.50
N VAL A 77 -13.59 -3.30 5.84
CA VAL A 77 -14.87 -2.59 6.03
C VAL A 77 -14.98 -2.01 7.44
N ASP A 78 -14.76 -2.87 8.43
CA ASP A 78 -15.01 -2.56 9.84
C ASP A 78 -13.76 -2.02 10.56
N ASN A 79 -12.60 -1.97 9.87
CA ASN A 79 -11.35 -1.51 10.44
C ASN A 79 -11.31 0.02 10.61
N PRO A 80 -11.34 0.55 11.85
CA PRO A 80 -11.27 1.99 12.07
C PRO A 80 -9.93 2.59 11.63
N ASN A 81 -8.88 1.76 11.52
CA ASN A 81 -7.55 2.17 11.13
C ASN A 81 -7.25 1.98 9.65
N TYR A 82 -8.22 1.53 8.83
CA TYR A 82 -8.00 1.25 7.40
C TYR A 82 -7.31 2.40 6.66
N SER A 83 -7.73 3.64 6.93
CA SER A 83 -7.13 4.83 6.32
C SER A 83 -5.65 5.04 6.68
N PHE A 84 -5.18 4.57 7.84
CA PHE A 84 -3.78 4.68 8.23
C PHE A 84 -2.88 3.77 7.39
N TYR A 85 -3.36 2.58 7.01
CA TYR A 85 -2.59 1.70 6.14
C TYR A 85 -2.45 2.25 4.71
N LEU A 86 -3.41 3.07 4.26
CA LEU A 86 -3.40 3.66 2.92
C LEU A 86 -2.74 5.03 2.83
N ALA A 87 -2.78 5.81 3.92
CA ALA A 87 -2.33 7.20 3.91
C ALA A 87 -0.91 7.38 3.34
N PRO A 88 0.10 6.56 3.71
CA PRO A 88 1.44 6.72 3.15
C PRO A 88 1.51 6.64 1.62
N ALA A 89 0.83 5.66 1.01
CA ALA A 89 0.83 5.47 -0.44
C ALA A 89 0.16 6.65 -1.17
N VAL A 90 -0.98 7.13 -0.63
CA VAL A 90 -1.68 8.28 -1.21
C VAL A 90 -0.88 9.57 -1.03
N LEU A 91 -0.29 9.76 0.15
CA LEU A 91 0.50 10.96 0.44
C LEU A 91 1.80 10.99 -0.37
N GLY A 92 2.41 9.84 -0.66
CA GLY A 92 3.51 9.72 -1.61
C GLY A 92 3.14 10.32 -2.97
N TYR A 93 1.96 10.02 -3.49
CA TYR A 93 1.50 10.70 -4.70
C TYR A 93 1.24 12.20 -4.49
N VAL A 94 0.66 12.62 -3.37
CA VAL A 94 0.36 14.05 -3.11
C VAL A 94 1.63 14.91 -3.11
N VAL A 95 2.76 14.36 -2.65
CA VAL A 95 4.05 15.05 -2.66
C VAL A 95 4.72 15.08 -4.04
N SER A 96 4.07 14.56 -5.08
CA SER A 96 4.45 14.78 -6.49
C SER A 96 3.89 16.10 -7.07
N HIS A 97 3.18 16.90 -6.29
CA HIS A 97 2.57 18.14 -6.76
C HIS A 97 3.62 19.10 -7.37
N PRO A 98 3.34 19.81 -8.50
CA PRO A 98 4.36 20.58 -9.24
C PRO A 98 5.09 21.66 -8.44
N ARG A 99 4.49 22.15 -7.35
CA ARG A 99 5.07 23.18 -6.47
C ARG A 99 6.14 22.65 -5.50
N PHE A 100 6.13 21.35 -5.19
CA PHE A 100 6.99 20.74 -4.17
C PHE A 100 7.30 19.26 -4.51
N ASN A 101 7.43 18.97 -5.81
CA ASN A 101 7.56 17.61 -6.31
C ASN A 101 8.85 16.96 -5.80
N ILE A 102 8.74 15.95 -4.94
CA ILE A 102 9.91 15.25 -4.40
C ILE A 102 10.53 14.24 -5.37
N TYR A 103 9.86 13.97 -6.50
CA TYR A 103 10.30 13.06 -7.55
C TYR A 103 10.90 13.78 -8.77
N LYS A 104 10.74 15.11 -8.86
CA LYS A 104 11.37 15.93 -9.89
C LYS A 104 11.67 17.36 -9.45
N GLY A 105 12.79 17.92 -9.92
CA GLY A 105 13.18 19.31 -9.66
C GLY A 105 14.04 19.48 -8.41
N GLU A 106 14.05 20.69 -7.82
CA GLU A 106 14.97 21.02 -6.71
C GLU A 106 14.73 20.18 -5.46
N TRP A 107 13.48 19.85 -5.15
CA TRP A 107 13.15 19.01 -3.99
C TRP A 107 13.64 17.57 -4.18
N ALA A 108 13.57 17.06 -5.41
CA ALA A 108 14.08 15.75 -5.77
C ALA A 108 15.61 15.66 -5.76
N LYS A 109 16.34 16.77 -5.64
CA LYS A 109 17.80 16.76 -5.46
C LYS A 109 18.22 16.70 -4.00
N ILE A 110 17.30 16.91 -3.06
CA ILE A 110 17.58 16.84 -1.63
C ILE A 110 17.84 15.39 -1.26
N ARG A 111 18.99 15.14 -0.64
CA ARG A 111 19.45 13.80 -0.24
C ARG A 111 20.02 13.83 1.18
N PHE A 112 19.69 12.83 1.97
CA PHE A 112 20.28 12.58 3.29
C PHE A 112 20.86 11.16 3.32
N PHE A 113 22.19 11.05 3.44
CA PHE A 113 22.90 9.75 3.40
C PHE A 113 22.57 8.91 2.15
N GLY A 114 22.37 9.57 1.00
CA GLY A 114 22.01 8.92 -0.27
C GLY A 114 20.50 8.73 -0.49
N PHE A 115 19.67 8.81 0.56
CA PHE A 115 18.22 8.72 0.44
C PHE A 115 17.61 10.05 0.02
N GLY A 116 16.74 10.03 -0.99
CA GLY A 116 15.90 11.17 -1.35
C GLY A 116 14.74 11.40 -0.40
N LEU A 117 13.99 12.47 -0.65
CA LEU A 117 12.77 12.73 0.10
C LEU A 117 11.67 11.70 -0.21
N ASP A 118 11.72 11.06 -1.37
CA ASP A 118 10.91 9.92 -1.83
C ASP A 118 11.11 8.66 -0.99
N ALA A 119 12.27 8.47 -0.38
CA ALA A 119 12.50 7.38 0.57
C ALA A 119 11.48 7.38 1.74
N ILE A 120 10.95 8.55 2.13
CA ILE A 120 9.94 8.66 3.19
C ILE A 120 8.63 7.97 2.79
N PRO A 121 7.95 8.32 1.68
CA PRO A 121 6.76 7.60 1.24
C PRO A 121 7.02 6.13 0.93
N HIS A 122 8.18 5.74 0.40
CA HIS A 122 8.54 4.33 0.20
C HIS A 122 8.57 3.56 1.53
N GLY A 123 9.39 4.01 2.48
CA GLY A 123 9.53 3.33 3.77
C GLY A 123 8.24 3.32 4.60
N THR A 124 7.49 4.42 4.61
CA THR A 124 6.21 4.48 5.34
C THR A 124 5.13 3.63 4.69
N THR A 125 5.09 3.52 3.36
CA THR A 125 4.18 2.62 2.64
C THR A 125 4.53 1.16 2.90
N ALA A 126 5.82 0.81 2.86
CA ALA A 126 6.28 -0.54 3.16
C ALA A 126 5.97 -0.95 4.60
N ALA A 127 6.15 -0.05 5.56
CA ALA A 127 5.78 -0.28 6.95
C ALA A 127 4.28 -0.52 7.11
N ALA A 128 3.45 0.34 6.51
CA ALA A 128 2.00 0.22 6.55
C ALA A 128 1.49 -1.08 5.89
N LEU A 129 2.02 -1.43 4.72
CA LEU A 129 1.68 -2.67 4.04
C LEU A 129 2.06 -3.89 4.87
N SER A 130 3.25 -3.89 5.47
CA SER A 130 3.72 -4.98 6.32
C SER A 130 2.82 -5.17 7.54
N LEU A 131 2.45 -4.08 8.23
CA LEU A 131 1.51 -4.12 9.34
C LEU A 131 0.13 -4.65 8.91
N LEU A 132 -0.38 -4.20 7.75
CA LEU A 132 -1.65 -4.67 7.19
C LEU A 132 -1.62 -6.18 6.93
N ILE A 133 -0.55 -6.70 6.34
CA ILE A 133 -0.37 -8.14 6.10
C ILE A 133 -0.36 -8.90 7.41
N PHE A 134 0.43 -8.44 8.38
CA PHE A 134 0.52 -9.10 9.67
C PHE A 134 -0.84 -9.13 10.39
N ASP A 135 -1.58 -8.03 10.40
CA ASP A 135 -2.91 -7.94 11.01
C ASP A 135 -3.92 -8.84 10.29
N THR A 136 -3.87 -8.86 8.96
CA THR A 136 -4.72 -9.72 8.14
C THR A 136 -4.46 -11.20 8.40
N LEU A 137 -3.19 -11.61 8.51
CA LEU A 137 -2.83 -13.00 8.83
C LEU A 137 -3.30 -13.39 10.23
N SER A 138 -3.11 -12.52 11.23
CA SER A 138 -3.58 -12.78 12.59
C SER A 138 -5.11 -12.89 12.67
N GLU A 139 -5.82 -12.03 11.95
CA GLU A 139 -7.28 -12.08 11.91
C GLU A 139 -7.80 -13.32 11.17
N LEU A 140 -7.13 -13.72 10.08
CA LEU A 140 -7.46 -14.95 9.38
C LEU A 140 -7.23 -16.18 10.24
N GLU A 141 -6.07 -16.27 10.92
CA GLU A 141 -5.73 -17.39 11.81
C GLU A 141 -6.75 -17.55 12.93
N ARG A 142 -7.26 -16.44 13.49
CA ARG A 142 -8.27 -16.46 14.56
C ARG A 142 -9.63 -16.99 14.08
N ARG A 143 -9.97 -16.78 12.81
CA ARG A 143 -11.31 -17.08 12.26
C ARG A 143 -11.37 -18.41 11.52
N LEU A 144 -10.24 -18.93 11.07
CA LEU A 144 -10.20 -20.09 10.20
C LEU A 144 -10.55 -21.37 10.99
N PRO A 145 -11.50 -22.20 10.50
CA PRO A 145 -11.83 -23.47 11.14
C PRO A 145 -10.64 -24.42 11.13
N GLN A 146 -10.44 -25.17 12.22
CA GLN A 146 -9.37 -26.17 12.32
C GLN A 146 -9.50 -27.30 11.30
N THR A 147 -10.71 -27.53 10.78
CA THR A 147 -11.00 -28.49 9.72
C THR A 147 -10.70 -27.96 8.31
N SER A 148 -10.34 -26.68 8.16
CA SER A 148 -10.06 -26.07 6.85
C SER A 148 -8.78 -26.63 6.23
N ALA A 149 -8.81 -26.88 4.91
CA ALA A 149 -7.62 -27.23 4.14
C ALA A 149 -6.56 -26.10 4.16
N LEU A 150 -6.96 -24.85 4.38
CA LEU A 150 -6.06 -23.71 4.43
C LEU A 150 -5.34 -23.56 5.77
N VAL A 151 -5.76 -24.29 6.83
CA VAL A 151 -5.28 -24.03 8.19
C VAL A 151 -3.77 -24.23 8.31
N ARG A 152 -3.23 -25.25 7.64
CA ARG A 152 -1.78 -25.51 7.64
C ARG A 152 -1.00 -24.39 6.96
N LEU A 153 -1.51 -23.90 5.83
CA LEU A 153 -0.90 -22.81 5.10
C LEU A 153 -0.93 -21.51 5.94
N VAL A 154 -2.07 -21.18 6.54
CA VAL A 154 -2.21 -19.97 7.37
C VAL A 154 -1.37 -20.04 8.64
N HIS A 155 -1.27 -21.20 9.29
CA HIS A 155 -0.37 -21.37 10.43
C HIS A 155 1.11 -21.24 10.01
N TRP A 156 1.49 -21.80 8.86
CA TRP A 156 2.84 -21.66 8.33
C TRP A 156 3.16 -20.20 7.99
N THR A 157 2.28 -19.50 7.26
CA THR A 157 2.48 -18.08 6.95
C THR A 157 2.45 -17.21 8.19
N GLY A 158 1.64 -17.54 9.21
CA GLY A 158 1.64 -16.85 10.50
C GLY A 158 2.94 -17.07 11.31
N ALA A 159 3.55 -18.26 11.20
CA ALA A 159 4.85 -18.55 11.81
C ALA A 159 6.02 -17.87 11.07
N HIS A 160 5.87 -17.62 9.77
CA HIS A 160 6.86 -16.95 8.92
C HIS A 160 6.38 -15.59 8.41
N ARG A 161 5.58 -14.88 9.22
CA ARG A 161 4.84 -13.69 8.76
C ARG A 161 5.77 -12.60 8.24
N GLU A 162 6.91 -12.38 8.89
CA GLU A 162 7.90 -11.37 8.52
C GLU A 162 8.48 -11.68 7.13
N ALA A 163 8.84 -12.94 6.89
CA ALA A 163 9.33 -13.40 5.60
C ALA A 163 8.24 -13.33 4.52
N PHE A 164 7.00 -13.68 4.86
CA PHE A 164 5.86 -13.56 3.95
C PHE A 164 5.57 -12.10 3.58
N ALA A 165 5.58 -11.18 4.55
CA ALA A 165 5.43 -9.75 4.29
C ALA A 165 6.59 -9.19 3.46
N ALA A 166 7.84 -9.62 3.73
CA ALA A 166 8.99 -9.25 2.91
C ALA A 166 8.84 -9.73 1.46
N PHE A 167 8.36 -10.96 1.26
CA PHE A 167 8.08 -11.51 -0.07
C PHE A 167 7.00 -10.70 -0.80
N VAL A 168 5.87 -10.43 -0.14
CA VAL A 168 4.79 -9.62 -0.73
C VAL A 168 5.29 -8.22 -1.06
N LEU A 169 6.05 -7.60 -0.17
CA LEU A 169 6.66 -6.29 -0.40
C LEU A 169 7.60 -6.32 -1.62
N ALA A 170 8.46 -7.33 -1.74
CA ALA A 170 9.35 -7.47 -2.89
C ALA A 170 8.57 -7.59 -4.21
N VAL A 171 7.47 -8.36 -4.24
CA VAL A 171 6.59 -8.46 -5.41
C VAL A 171 5.94 -7.11 -5.74
N VAL A 172 5.40 -6.43 -4.73
CA VAL A 172 4.75 -5.12 -4.92
C VAL A 172 5.76 -4.08 -5.40
N SER A 173 6.95 -4.02 -4.80
CA SER A 173 8.04 -3.14 -5.23
C SER A 173 8.45 -3.43 -6.67
N ALA A 174 8.61 -4.71 -7.06
CA ALA A 174 8.97 -5.05 -8.44
C ALA A 174 7.90 -4.61 -9.46
N ILE A 175 6.61 -4.78 -9.13
CA ILE A 175 5.50 -4.30 -9.98
C ILE A 175 5.51 -2.77 -10.05
N TRP A 176 5.75 -2.10 -8.93
CA TRP A 176 5.77 -0.65 -8.84
C TRP A 176 6.89 -0.02 -9.65
N GLU A 177 8.14 -0.41 -9.37
CA GLU A 177 9.34 0.07 -10.07
C GLU A 177 9.28 -0.25 -11.57
N GLY A 178 8.84 -1.46 -11.91
CA GLY A 178 8.64 -1.83 -13.31
C GLY A 178 7.56 -0.98 -14.00
N GLY A 179 6.48 -0.67 -13.28
CA GLY A 179 5.42 0.22 -13.76
C GLY A 179 5.91 1.65 -13.99
N GLU A 180 6.68 2.20 -13.05
CA GLU A 180 7.26 3.54 -13.16
C GLU A 180 8.25 3.65 -14.31
N TYR A 181 9.14 2.67 -14.47
CA TYR A 181 10.04 2.59 -15.62
C TYR A 181 9.26 2.60 -16.94
N LEU A 182 8.25 1.73 -17.08
CA LEU A 182 7.44 1.65 -18.30
C LEU A 182 6.69 2.97 -18.57
N MET A 183 6.21 3.62 -17.52
CA MET A 183 5.51 4.90 -17.60
C MET A 183 6.44 6.02 -18.07
N GLN A 184 7.63 6.16 -17.49
CA GLN A 184 8.63 7.11 -17.97
C GLN A 184 8.97 6.87 -19.43
N GLN A 185 9.21 5.62 -19.84
CA GLN A 185 9.53 5.31 -21.23
C GLN A 185 8.39 5.70 -22.19
N SER A 186 7.14 5.51 -21.76
CA SER A 186 5.96 5.94 -22.51
C SER A 186 5.89 7.47 -22.63
N GLU A 187 6.09 8.18 -21.52
CA GLU A 187 6.06 9.65 -21.49
C GLU A 187 7.17 10.28 -22.32
N LEU A 188 8.41 9.78 -22.20
CA LEU A 188 9.53 10.25 -23.00
C LEU A 188 9.26 10.09 -24.49
N ARG A 189 8.74 8.94 -24.93
CA ARG A 189 8.37 8.74 -26.34
C ARG A 189 7.30 9.72 -26.81
N ALA A 190 6.32 10.00 -25.97
CA ALA A 190 5.26 10.97 -26.28
C ALA A 190 5.76 12.42 -26.34
N ARG A 191 6.89 12.73 -25.70
CA ARG A 191 7.48 14.06 -25.56
C ARG A 191 8.78 14.25 -26.33
N ASN A 192 9.02 13.44 -27.37
CA ASN A 192 10.28 13.47 -28.15
C ASN A 192 11.54 13.41 -27.28
N TYR A 193 11.47 12.65 -26.18
CA TYR A 193 12.52 12.45 -25.18
C TYR A 193 12.94 13.71 -24.43
N ASP A 194 12.05 14.71 -24.33
CA ASP A 194 12.27 15.87 -23.48
C ASP A 194 11.93 15.55 -22.01
N TYR A 195 12.98 15.38 -21.19
CA TYR A 195 12.85 15.17 -19.75
C TYR A 195 12.21 16.37 -19.03
N GLY A 196 12.25 17.57 -19.60
CA GLY A 196 11.59 18.75 -19.06
C GLY A 196 10.07 18.62 -19.05
N GLU A 197 9.50 17.91 -20.01
CA GLU A 197 8.04 17.78 -20.22
C GLU A 197 7.39 16.55 -19.58
N ILE A 198 8.17 15.64 -19.00
CA ILE A 198 7.65 14.48 -18.25
C ILE A 198 7.54 14.81 -16.77
N ASN A 199 6.77 14.07 -16.00
CA ASN A 199 6.64 14.39 -14.58
C ASN A 199 7.70 13.70 -13.70
N MET A 200 8.08 12.47 -14.02
CA MET A 200 8.82 11.60 -13.11
C MET A 200 10.11 11.12 -13.74
N GLU A 201 11.17 11.09 -12.94
CA GLU A 201 12.48 10.58 -13.33
C GLU A 201 12.79 9.34 -12.49
N TRP A 202 12.62 8.19 -13.11
CA TRP A 202 13.07 6.88 -12.67
C TRP A 202 14.55 6.70 -13.02
N SER A 203 15.32 6.20 -12.06
CA SER A 203 16.71 5.83 -12.24
C SER A 203 17.05 4.59 -11.42
N LEU A 204 18.00 3.77 -11.89
CA LEU A 204 18.48 2.61 -11.14
C LEU A 204 19.05 2.99 -9.76
N HIS A 205 19.64 4.18 -9.66
CA HIS A 205 20.19 4.69 -8.41
C HIS A 205 19.07 4.95 -7.40
N ASP A 206 18.02 5.68 -7.79
CA ASP A 206 16.92 6.00 -6.89
C ASP A 206 16.13 4.73 -6.52
N THR A 207 15.84 3.85 -7.49
CA THR A 207 15.23 2.53 -7.24
C THR A 207 15.99 1.72 -6.20
N PHE A 208 17.33 1.75 -6.20
CA PHE A 208 18.12 1.05 -5.18
C PHE A 208 17.85 1.62 -3.78
N PHE A 209 17.80 2.95 -3.63
CA PHE A 209 17.48 3.59 -2.36
C PHE A 209 16.01 3.41 -1.96
N ASP A 210 15.08 3.35 -2.91
CA ASP A 210 13.67 3.06 -2.66
C ASP A 210 13.47 1.64 -2.16
N VAL A 211 14.20 0.68 -2.72
CA VAL A 211 14.23 -0.70 -2.21
C VAL A 211 14.80 -0.76 -0.79
N LEU A 212 15.87 -0.02 -0.50
CA LEU A 212 16.41 0.07 0.86
C LEU A 212 15.43 0.75 1.83
N ALA A 213 14.72 1.79 1.39
CA ALA A 213 13.70 2.45 2.17
C ALA A 213 12.51 1.53 2.47
N ASN A 214 12.06 0.77 1.46
CA ASN A 214 11.03 -0.26 1.62
C ASN A 214 11.48 -1.32 2.65
N PHE A 215 12.72 -1.79 2.55
CA PHE A 215 13.29 -2.74 3.52
C PHE A 215 13.32 -2.16 4.94
N ALA A 216 13.74 -0.91 5.10
CA ALA A 216 13.73 -0.23 6.40
C ALA A 216 12.30 -0.12 6.97
N GLY A 217 11.31 0.21 6.13
CA GLY A 217 9.90 0.23 6.50
C GLY A 217 9.39 -1.12 7.01
N TRP A 218 9.69 -2.19 6.27
CA TRP A 218 9.38 -3.56 6.69
C TRP A 218 10.07 -3.94 8.00
N ALA A 219 11.34 -3.59 8.17
CA ALA A 219 12.10 -3.88 9.39
C ALA A 219 11.45 -3.17 10.60
N VAL A 220 11.08 -1.89 10.45
CA VAL A 220 10.37 -1.13 11.48
C VAL A 220 9.04 -1.80 11.83
N ALA A 221 8.23 -2.18 10.84
CA ALA A 221 6.96 -2.87 11.08
C ALA A 221 7.16 -4.20 11.84
N SER A 222 8.20 -4.94 11.49
CA SER A 222 8.57 -6.21 12.13
C SER A 222 9.02 -6.00 13.59
N CYS A 223 9.69 -4.90 13.91
CA CYS A 223 10.09 -4.57 15.27
C CYS A 223 8.94 -4.03 16.13
N VAL A 224 8.06 -3.20 15.56
CA VAL A 224 6.97 -2.55 16.29
C VAL A 224 5.87 -3.54 16.67
N ARG A 225 5.61 -4.54 15.83
CA ARG A 225 4.66 -5.60 16.14
C ARG A 225 5.27 -6.55 17.19
N ARG A 226 5.08 -6.26 18.47
CA ARG A 226 5.37 -7.22 19.53
C ARG A 226 4.53 -8.48 19.33
N PRO A 227 5.11 -9.69 19.40
CA PRO A 227 4.31 -10.91 19.41
C PRO A 227 3.42 -10.88 20.66
N GLU A 228 2.10 -10.87 20.49
CA GLU A 228 1.23 -11.38 21.56
C GLU A 228 1.72 -12.80 21.85
N ARG A 229 2.23 -12.99 23.07
CA ARG A 229 2.66 -14.30 23.57
C ARG A 229 1.48 -15.26 23.37
N ARG A 230 1.60 -16.16 22.40
CA ARG A 230 0.73 -17.33 22.26
C ARG A 230 0.84 -18.16 23.54
N SER A 231 -0.07 -17.98 24.48
CA SER A 231 -0.38 -19.00 25.48
C SER A 231 -1.22 -20.07 24.79
N TRP A 232 -0.57 -20.94 24.00
CA TRP A 232 -1.21 -22.18 23.58
C TRP A 232 -1.26 -23.11 24.81
N PRO A 233 -2.44 -23.63 25.19
CA PRO A 233 -2.50 -24.79 26.06
C PRO A 233 -1.79 -25.93 25.32
N ARG A 234 -0.79 -26.53 25.97
CA ARG A 234 -0.31 -27.85 25.55
C ARG A 234 -1.42 -28.84 25.91
N SER A 235 -2.06 -29.43 24.90
CA SER A 235 -2.87 -30.64 25.04
C SER A 235 -2.39 -31.64 24.02
#